data_AF-A0A7Y6FFG0-F1
#
_entry.id   AF-A0A7Y6FFG0-F1
#
_cell.length_a   1.000
_cell.length_b   1.000
_cell.length_c   1.000
_cell.angle_alpha   90.00
_cell.angle_beta   90.00
_cell.angle_gamma   90.00
#
_symmetry.space_group_name_H-M   'P 1'
#
loop_
_entity.id
_entity.type
_entity.pdbx_description
1 polymer ?
#
loop_
_entity_poly.entity_id
_entity_poly.type
_entity_poly.pdbx_seq_one_letter_code
_entity_poly.pdbx_strand_id
1 'polypeptide(L)'
;MRAQFVLSEIGVGLRRNLTMTFAVVVSVALSLALFGGALLMREQVSTMKDYWYDKVNVSIFLCNKNDAKDMPKCAKGAVTAEQKAQIKADLEKMEAVQKPVHFETVDEAYKHYQEQFGDSPMAGNITPDQMQESFRVKLKDPQKYKVVATAFAGRDGVQSVQDQRSILDNLFELMNGMNVVAIYVMILMLVIAVILIVNTVRVSAFSRRRETGIMRLVGASGFYIQAPFIMEAAVAGLIGGLLACAMLLGGRYFLIDGGLALQEKLNLINFIGWDAVLTKLPLVLAIGLLMPAVAALFALRKYLKV
;
A
#
# COMPACT_ATOMS: atom_id res chain seq x y z
N MET A 1 -26.99 -4.53 -35.96
CA MET A 1 -25.80 -3.79 -36.43
C MET A 1 -24.74 -4.79 -36.84
N ARG A 2 -24.22 -4.73 -38.08
CA ARG A 2 -23.11 -5.63 -38.47
C ARG A 2 -21.87 -5.18 -37.67
N ALA A 3 -21.44 -5.96 -36.68
CA ALA A 3 -20.30 -5.64 -35.82
C ALA A 3 -19.03 -5.31 -36.61
N GLN A 4 -18.86 -5.92 -37.79
CA GLN A 4 -17.79 -5.60 -38.73
C GLN A 4 -17.77 -4.14 -39.20
N PHE A 5 -18.93 -3.51 -39.41
CA PHE A 5 -18.99 -2.11 -39.83
C PHE A 5 -18.45 -1.18 -38.74
N VAL A 6 -18.94 -1.35 -37.51
CA VAL A 6 -18.50 -0.57 -36.34
C VAL A 6 -17.01 -0.76 -36.06
N LEU A 7 -16.50 -2.00 -36.11
CA LEU A 7 -15.07 -2.28 -35.91
C LEU A 7 -14.18 -1.68 -37.02
N SER A 8 -14.64 -1.71 -38.27
CA SER A 8 -13.91 -1.10 -39.39
C SER A 8 -13.83 0.43 -39.26
N GLU A 9 -14.89 1.05 -38.77
CA GLU A 9 -14.99 2.50 -38.60
C GLU A 9 -14.13 3.00 -37.41
N ILE A 10 -14.06 2.20 -36.34
CA ILE A 10 -13.14 2.41 -35.21
C ILE A 10 -11.68 2.37 -35.70
N GLY A 11 -11.31 1.35 -36.48
CA GLY A 11 -9.95 1.20 -37.02
C GLY A 11 -9.53 2.35 -37.93
N VAL A 12 -10.44 2.83 -38.78
CA VAL A 12 -10.21 4.00 -39.64
C VAL A 12 -10.10 5.29 -38.82
N GLY A 13 -10.89 5.45 -37.76
CA GLY A 13 -10.81 6.59 -36.84
C GLY A 13 -9.49 6.68 -36.09
N LEU A 14 -9.06 5.56 -35.51
CA LEU A 14 -7.79 5.44 -34.79
C LEU A 14 -6.60 5.77 -35.72
N ARG A 15 -6.61 5.27 -36.97
CA ARG A 15 -5.54 5.55 -37.94
C ARG A 15 -5.48 7.00 -38.38
N ARG A 16 -6.63 7.65 -38.53
CA ARG A 16 -6.70 9.03 -39.05
C ARG A 16 -6.25 10.08 -38.02
N ASN A 17 -6.35 9.77 -36.72
CA ASN A 17 -5.89 10.61 -35.61
C ASN A 17 -4.85 9.88 -34.74
N LEU A 18 -3.86 9.27 -35.38
CA LEU A 18 -2.92 8.33 -34.75
C LEU A 18 -2.08 8.96 -33.62
N THR A 19 -1.61 10.20 -33.83
CA THR A 19 -0.79 10.93 -32.83
C THR A 19 -1.58 11.26 -31.56
N MET A 20 -2.81 11.74 -31.71
CA MET A 20 -3.69 12.08 -30.58
C MET A 20 -4.14 10.82 -29.84
N THR A 21 -4.48 9.77 -30.58
CA THR A 21 -4.83 8.47 -29.99
C THR A 21 -3.67 7.90 -29.20
N PHE A 22 -2.45 7.93 -29.76
CA PHE A 22 -1.24 7.48 -29.07
C PHE A 22 -1.01 8.26 -27.78
N ALA A 23 -1.16 9.59 -27.80
CA ALA A 23 -1.05 10.41 -26.60
C ALA A 23 -2.07 10.02 -25.52
N VAL A 24 -3.32 9.73 -25.89
CA VAL A 24 -4.35 9.24 -24.97
C VAL A 24 -3.99 7.87 -24.41
N VAL A 25 -3.56 6.93 -25.25
CA VAL A 25 -3.15 5.58 -24.84
C VAL A 25 -2.03 5.63 -23.81
N VAL A 26 -0.97 6.41 -24.09
CA VAL A 26 0.17 6.55 -23.17
C VAL A 26 -0.24 7.21 -21.86
N SER A 27 -1.02 8.29 -21.92
CA SER A 27 -1.49 9.00 -20.72
C SER A 27 -2.38 8.11 -19.84
N VAL A 28 -3.30 7.35 -20.44
CA VAL A 28 -4.13 6.37 -19.73
C VAL A 28 -3.27 5.26 -19.13
N ALA A 29 -2.31 4.72 -19.91
CA ALA A 29 -1.42 3.66 -19.45
C ALA A 29 -0.62 4.08 -18.21
N LEU A 30 -0.03 5.28 -18.24
CA LEU A 30 0.72 5.84 -17.11
C LEU A 30 -0.18 6.08 -15.89
N SER A 31 -1.36 6.65 -16.10
CA SER A 31 -2.32 6.91 -15.01
C SER A 31 -2.76 5.61 -14.31
N LEU A 32 -3.08 4.59 -15.11
CA LEU A 32 -3.52 3.28 -14.62
C LEU A 32 -2.39 2.47 -14.00
N ALA A 33 -1.16 2.58 -14.52
CA ALA A 33 0.01 1.96 -13.91
C ALA A 33 0.30 2.59 -12.54
N LEU A 34 0.20 3.91 -12.40
CA LEU A 34 0.32 4.59 -11.11
C LEU A 34 -0.79 4.17 -10.14
N PHE A 35 -2.04 4.07 -10.63
CA PHE A 35 -3.16 3.60 -9.82
C PHE A 35 -2.95 2.15 -9.32
N GLY A 36 -2.63 1.22 -10.22
CA GLY A 36 -2.34 -0.16 -9.85
C GLY A 36 -1.12 -0.27 -8.94
N GLY A 37 -0.06 0.49 -9.21
CA GLY A 37 1.14 0.55 -8.40
C GLY A 37 0.87 1.06 -6.99
N ALA A 38 0.06 2.10 -6.82
CA ALA A 38 -0.34 2.59 -5.51
C ALA A 38 -1.17 1.56 -4.71
N LEU A 39 -2.07 0.83 -5.39
CA LEU A 39 -2.82 -0.26 -4.75
C LEU A 39 -1.89 -1.38 -4.26
N LEU A 40 -0.94 -1.80 -5.10
CA LEU A 40 0.04 -2.83 -4.75
C LEU A 40 0.98 -2.35 -3.64
N MET A 41 1.46 -1.12 -3.71
CA MET A 41 2.30 -0.52 -2.66
C MET A 41 1.58 -0.51 -1.31
N ARG A 42 0.30 -0.12 -1.30
CA ARG A 42 -0.53 -0.14 -0.09
C ARG A 42 -0.67 -1.55 0.48
N GLU A 43 -0.86 -2.54 -0.38
CA GLU A 43 -0.97 -3.95 0.02
C GLU A 43 0.36 -4.50 0.53
N GLN A 44 1.50 -4.16 -0.09
CA GLN A 44 2.83 -4.47 0.42
C GLN A 44 3.06 -3.89 1.81
N VAL A 45 2.69 -2.63 2.04
CA VAL A 45 2.82 -1.99 3.36
C VAL A 45 1.95 -2.70 4.39
N SER A 46 0.72 -3.10 4.02
CA SER A 46 -0.17 -3.85 4.92
C SER A 46 0.41 -5.21 5.28
N THR A 47 0.80 -6.01 4.28
CA THR A 47 1.38 -7.35 4.48
C THR A 47 2.66 -7.27 5.30
N MET A 48 3.50 -6.27 5.05
CA MET A 48 4.72 -6.06 5.81
C MET A 48 4.42 -5.68 7.27
N LYS A 49 3.44 -4.79 7.51
CA LYS A 49 2.97 -4.48 8.86
C LYS A 49 2.49 -5.72 9.57
N ASP A 50 1.61 -6.51 8.95
CA ASP A 50 1.02 -7.69 9.57
C ASP A 50 2.09 -8.75 9.90
N TYR A 51 3.04 -8.99 8.99
CA TYR A 51 4.15 -9.92 9.21
C TYR A 51 5.03 -9.51 10.40
N TRP A 52 5.41 -8.24 10.49
CA TRP A 52 6.25 -7.75 11.57
C TRP A 52 5.46 -7.63 12.88
N TYR A 53 4.21 -7.19 12.82
CA TYR A 53 3.37 -7.01 14.01
C TYR A 53 2.99 -8.33 14.69
N ASP A 54 2.90 -9.43 13.94
CA ASP A 54 2.69 -10.77 14.50
C ASP A 54 3.92 -11.32 15.24
N LYS A 55 5.12 -10.85 14.86
CA LYS A 55 6.41 -11.25 15.47
C LYS A 55 6.86 -10.35 16.61
N VAL A 56 6.33 -9.13 16.72
CA VAL A 56 6.71 -8.19 17.77
C VAL A 56 5.95 -8.47 19.07
N ASN A 57 6.71 -8.71 20.14
CA ASN A 57 6.23 -8.75 21.51
C ASN A 57 6.41 -7.38 22.16
N VAL A 58 5.48 -7.05 23.06
CA VAL A 58 5.65 -5.94 23.99
C VAL A 58 6.52 -6.41 25.14
N SER A 59 7.67 -5.79 25.33
CA SER A 59 8.56 -6.10 26.44
C SER A 59 8.36 -5.10 27.57
N ILE A 60 7.94 -5.59 28.72
CA ILE A 60 7.83 -4.81 29.96
C ILE A 60 9.05 -5.16 30.81
N PHE A 61 10.03 -4.27 30.82
CA PHE A 61 11.26 -4.43 31.60
C PHE A 61 11.02 -4.04 33.05
N LEU A 62 11.50 -4.89 33.96
CA LEU A 62 11.38 -4.70 35.41
C LEU A 62 12.64 -4.05 35.97
N CYS A 63 12.49 -3.31 37.07
CA CYS A 63 13.60 -2.66 37.74
C CYS A 63 14.63 -3.68 38.29
N ASN A 64 15.90 -3.49 37.98
CA ASN A 64 17.04 -4.21 38.55
C ASN A 64 17.79 -3.34 39.60
N LYS A 65 18.69 -3.94 40.39
CA LYS A 65 19.53 -3.30 41.40
C LYS A 65 20.39 -2.17 40.83
N ASN A 66 20.84 -2.29 39.59
CA ASN A 66 21.65 -1.28 38.92
C ASN A 66 20.82 -0.07 38.47
N ASP A 67 19.53 -0.26 38.13
CA ASP A 67 18.63 0.82 37.70
C ASP A 67 18.28 1.81 38.83
N ALA A 68 18.43 1.39 40.09
CA ALA A 68 18.14 2.24 41.25
C ALA A 68 19.06 3.47 41.34
N LYS A 69 20.22 3.42 40.68
CA LYS A 69 21.20 4.52 40.66
C LYS A 69 20.88 5.58 39.61
N ASP A 70 20.38 5.15 38.45
CA ASP A 70 20.26 6.00 37.27
C ASP A 70 18.81 6.39 36.95
N MET A 71 17.81 5.67 37.50
CA MET A 71 16.40 5.88 37.20
C MET A 71 15.54 6.18 38.43
N PRO A 72 14.90 7.38 38.50
CA PRO A 72 14.00 7.74 39.61
C PRO A 72 12.83 6.76 39.82
N LYS A 73 12.36 6.11 38.75
CA LYS A 73 11.25 5.14 38.77
C LYS A 73 11.63 3.80 39.41
N CYS A 74 12.92 3.49 39.46
CA CYS A 74 13.47 2.29 40.07
C CYS A 74 14.24 2.58 41.36
N ALA A 75 14.11 3.79 41.93
CA ALA A 75 14.83 4.20 43.14
C ALA A 75 14.55 3.29 44.35
N LYS A 76 13.42 2.58 44.37
CA LYS A 76 13.06 1.59 45.39
C LYS A 76 13.84 0.27 45.29
N GLY A 77 14.71 0.11 44.29
CA GLY A 77 15.52 -1.09 44.08
C GLY A 77 14.88 -2.09 43.11
N ALA A 78 15.38 -3.32 43.14
CA ALA A 78 14.90 -4.41 42.31
C ALA A 78 13.43 -4.74 42.60
N VAL A 79 12.71 -5.18 41.57
CA VAL A 79 11.29 -5.55 41.68
C VAL A 79 11.06 -6.69 42.69
N THR A 80 10.07 -6.52 43.57
CA THR A 80 9.71 -7.51 44.59
C THR A 80 8.87 -8.65 44.03
N ALA A 81 8.87 -9.82 44.68
CA ALA A 81 8.05 -10.96 44.26
C ALA A 81 6.54 -10.64 44.22
N GLU A 82 6.06 -9.83 45.16
CA GLU A 82 4.67 -9.36 45.21
C GLU A 82 4.33 -8.45 44.03
N GLN A 83 5.22 -7.51 43.68
CA GLN A 83 5.05 -6.65 42.51
C GLN A 83 5.04 -7.45 41.21
N LYS A 84 5.93 -8.45 41.06
CA LYS A 84 5.94 -9.34 39.88
C LYS A 84 4.61 -10.09 39.75
N ALA A 85 4.10 -10.64 40.85
CA ALA A 85 2.83 -11.38 40.86
C ALA A 85 1.65 -10.46 40.48
N GLN A 86 1.62 -9.23 41.01
CA GLN A 86 0.58 -8.26 40.71
C GLN A 86 0.63 -7.80 39.24
N ILE A 87 1.82 -7.50 38.71
CA ILE A 87 2.00 -7.11 37.30
C ILE A 87 1.53 -8.24 36.37
N LYS A 88 1.91 -9.49 36.66
CA LYS A 88 1.46 -10.66 35.89
C LYS A 88 -0.07 -10.82 35.94
N ALA A 89 -0.66 -10.75 37.13
CA ALA A 89 -2.11 -10.87 37.30
C ALA A 89 -2.88 -9.79 36.54
N ASP A 90 -2.36 -8.56 36.53
CA ASP A 90 -3.00 -7.45 35.80
C ASP A 90 -2.84 -7.59 34.29
N LEU A 91 -1.69 -8.05 33.80
CA LEU A 91 -1.50 -8.37 32.38
C LEU A 91 -2.46 -9.47 31.91
N GLU A 92 -2.67 -10.50 32.74
CA GLU A 92 -3.60 -11.58 32.43
C GLU A 92 -5.08 -11.15 32.52
N LYS A 93 -5.40 -10.06 33.22
CA LYS A 93 -6.77 -9.50 33.25
C LYS A 93 -7.09 -8.63 32.03
N MET A 94 -6.07 -8.10 31.34
CA MET A 94 -6.30 -7.25 30.17
C MET A 94 -6.76 -8.06 28.96
N GLU A 95 -7.92 -7.70 28.39
CA GLU A 95 -8.42 -8.35 27.18
C GLU A 95 -7.51 -8.15 25.97
N ALA A 96 -6.76 -7.06 25.93
CA ALA A 96 -5.83 -6.73 24.83
C ALA A 96 -4.62 -7.67 24.76
N VAL A 97 -4.34 -8.40 25.83
CA VAL A 97 -3.19 -9.31 25.94
C VAL A 97 -3.57 -10.72 25.49
N GLN A 98 -2.74 -11.30 24.63
CA GLN A 98 -2.81 -12.71 24.27
C GLN A 98 -2.13 -13.54 25.37
N LYS A 99 -2.83 -14.57 25.85
CA LYS A 99 -2.34 -15.48 26.88
C LYS A 99 -1.67 -16.70 26.22
N PRO A 100 -0.63 -17.30 26.83
CA PRO A 100 -0.02 -16.95 28.13
C PRO A 100 0.97 -15.78 28.05
N VAL A 101 1.16 -15.07 29.16
CA VAL A 101 2.23 -14.07 29.29
C VAL A 101 3.54 -14.80 29.55
N HIS A 102 4.55 -14.55 28.71
CA HIS A 102 5.87 -15.15 28.89
C HIS A 102 6.71 -14.25 29.82
N PHE A 103 7.29 -14.86 30.84
CA PHE A 103 8.25 -14.21 31.72
C PHE A 103 9.64 -14.65 31.30
N GLU A 104 10.49 -13.67 30.99
CA GLU A 104 11.88 -13.88 30.61
C GLU A 104 12.78 -13.53 31.80
N THR A 105 13.57 -14.51 32.20
CA THR A 105 14.56 -14.36 33.26
C THR A 105 15.81 -13.62 32.77
N VAL A 106 16.63 -13.14 33.71
CA VAL A 106 17.91 -12.48 33.41
C VAL A 106 18.82 -13.37 32.55
N ASP A 107 18.90 -14.67 32.87
CA ASP A 107 19.74 -15.64 32.15
C ASP A 107 19.24 -15.90 30.72
N GLU A 108 17.92 -15.99 30.52
CA GLU A 108 17.31 -16.14 29.19
C GLU A 108 17.51 -14.87 28.35
N ALA A 109 17.32 -13.70 28.96
CA ALA A 109 17.55 -12.42 28.31
C ALA A 109 19.02 -12.29 27.86
N TYR A 110 19.98 -12.70 28.70
CA TYR A 110 21.41 -12.69 28.38
C TYR A 110 21.76 -13.66 27.24
N LYS A 111 21.18 -14.87 27.23
CA LYS A 111 21.34 -15.81 26.09
C LYS A 111 20.83 -15.22 24.78
N HIS A 112 19.62 -14.67 24.77
CA HIS A 112 19.07 -14.02 23.58
C HIS A 112 19.92 -12.83 23.11
N TYR A 113 20.50 -12.07 24.05
CA TYR A 113 21.43 -10.99 23.73
C TYR A 113 22.71 -11.51 23.08
N GLN A 114 23.31 -12.57 23.61
CA GLN A 114 24.50 -13.20 23.02
C GLN A 114 24.21 -13.79 21.63
N GLU A 115 23.04 -14.39 21.42
CA GLU A 115 22.63 -14.91 20.12
C GLU A 115 22.45 -13.81 19.06
N GLN A 116 21.97 -12.62 19.45
CA GLN A 116 21.74 -11.51 18.54
C GLN A 116 22.97 -10.63 18.31
N PHE A 117 23.81 -10.46 19.34
CA PHE A 117 24.89 -9.48 19.35
C PHE A 117 26.27 -10.09 19.59
N GLY A 118 26.40 -11.41 19.73
CA GLY A 118 27.66 -12.11 20.06
C GLY A 118 28.80 -11.88 19.07
N ASP A 119 28.49 -11.68 17.79
CA ASP A 119 29.47 -11.38 16.74
C ASP A 119 29.75 -9.87 16.58
N SER A 120 29.11 -9.02 17.36
CA SER A 120 29.28 -7.57 17.31
C SER A 120 30.26 -7.08 18.39
N PRO A 121 30.97 -5.95 18.18
CA PRO A 121 31.81 -5.32 19.20
C PRO A 121 31.09 -4.97 20.51
N MET A 122 29.74 -5.03 20.52
CA MET A 122 28.91 -4.78 21.69
C MET A 122 28.78 -6.00 22.62
N ALA A 123 29.14 -7.21 22.17
CA ALA A 123 28.96 -8.46 22.92
C ALA A 123 29.60 -8.47 24.32
N GLY A 124 30.71 -7.74 24.51
CA GLY A 124 31.44 -7.66 25.77
C GLY A 124 31.01 -6.54 26.73
N ASN A 125 30.05 -5.70 26.33
CA ASN A 125 29.71 -4.48 27.09
C ASN A 125 28.63 -4.70 28.15
N ILE A 126 27.96 -5.85 28.16
CA ILE A 126 26.86 -6.14 29.10
C ILE A 126 27.16 -7.41 29.87
N THR A 127 27.24 -7.31 31.20
CA THR A 127 27.36 -8.46 32.08
C THR A 127 25.97 -8.99 32.49
N PRO A 128 25.81 -10.27 32.88
CA PRO A 128 24.51 -10.83 33.25
C PRO A 128 23.79 -10.05 34.35
N ASP A 129 24.52 -9.46 35.29
CA ASP A 129 23.95 -8.65 36.37
C ASP A 129 23.39 -7.29 35.93
N GLN A 130 23.71 -6.85 34.71
CA GLN A 130 23.17 -5.64 34.08
C GLN A 130 21.90 -5.93 33.25
N MET A 131 21.57 -7.20 33.02
CA MET A 131 20.35 -7.59 32.31
C MET A 131 19.12 -7.47 33.20
N GLN A 132 17.97 -7.27 32.56
CA GLN A 132 16.69 -7.08 33.23
C GLN A 132 15.79 -8.26 32.99
N GLU A 133 14.99 -8.59 34.01
CA GLU A 133 13.84 -9.45 33.80
C GLU A 133 12.76 -8.70 33.02
N SER A 134 12.06 -9.41 32.14
CA SER A 134 11.00 -8.79 31.34
C SER A 134 9.78 -9.69 31.20
N PHE A 135 8.60 -9.08 31.13
CA PHE A 135 7.41 -9.76 30.64
C PHE A 135 7.28 -9.52 29.14
N ARG A 136 7.35 -10.59 28.35
CA ARG A 136 7.12 -10.56 26.90
C ARG A 136 5.65 -10.91 26.63
N VAL A 137 4.93 -9.90 26.19
CA VAL A 137 3.48 -9.94 26.04
C VAL A 137 3.11 -9.77 24.57
N LYS A 138 2.44 -10.77 24.00
CA LYS A 138 1.84 -10.62 22.67
C LYS A 138 0.47 -9.98 22.82
N LEU A 139 0.14 -9.03 21.96
CA LEU A 139 -1.18 -8.39 21.96
C LEU A 139 -2.11 -9.10 20.98
N LYS A 140 -3.39 -9.21 21.32
CA LYS A 140 -4.42 -9.67 20.37
C LYS A 140 -4.59 -8.68 19.22
N ASP A 141 -4.48 -7.40 19.53
CA ASP A 141 -4.45 -6.31 18.56
C ASP A 141 -3.13 -5.55 18.74
N PRO A 142 -2.18 -5.73 17.81
CA PRO A 142 -0.93 -4.99 17.75
C PRO A 142 -1.09 -3.47 17.91
N GLN A 143 -2.16 -2.88 17.37
CA GLN A 143 -2.34 -1.43 17.39
C GLN A 143 -2.68 -0.87 18.78
N LYS A 144 -3.08 -1.74 19.73
CA LYS A 144 -3.44 -1.37 21.10
C LYS A 144 -2.26 -1.31 22.06
N TYR A 145 -1.01 -1.32 21.56
CA TYR A 145 0.18 -1.18 22.40
C TYR A 145 0.11 -0.01 23.38
N LYS A 146 -0.31 1.17 22.91
CA LYS A 146 -0.40 2.38 23.76
C LYS A 146 -1.24 2.15 25.01
N VAL A 147 -2.27 1.30 24.95
CA VAL A 147 -3.12 0.98 26.12
C VAL A 147 -2.31 0.24 27.19
N VAL A 148 -1.50 -0.74 26.79
CA VAL A 148 -0.61 -1.48 27.71
C VAL A 148 0.53 -0.59 28.16
N ALA A 149 1.15 0.14 27.24
CA ALA A 149 2.23 1.08 27.56
C ALA A 149 1.81 2.08 28.63
N THR A 150 0.67 2.76 28.46
CA THR A 150 0.18 3.74 29.43
C THR A 150 -0.28 3.10 30.75
N ALA A 151 -0.84 1.90 30.72
CA ALA A 151 -1.30 1.21 31.95
C ALA A 151 -0.15 0.76 32.87
N PHE A 152 1.01 0.45 32.30
CA PHE A 152 2.19 -0.01 33.04
C PHE A 152 3.31 1.03 33.13
N ALA A 153 3.30 2.07 32.29
CA ALA A 153 4.24 3.17 32.38
C ALA A 153 4.08 3.92 33.71
N GLY A 154 5.10 3.83 34.55
CA GLY A 154 5.13 4.51 35.85
C GLY A 154 4.55 3.70 37.01
N ARG A 155 4.23 2.41 36.82
CA ARG A 155 3.98 1.51 37.95
C ARG A 155 5.26 1.22 38.71
N ASP A 156 5.13 1.07 40.03
CA ASP A 156 6.22 0.62 40.89
C ASP A 156 6.75 -0.76 40.43
N GLY A 157 8.07 -0.86 40.24
CA GLY A 157 8.73 -2.09 39.79
C GLY A 157 8.83 -2.26 38.28
N VAL A 158 8.22 -1.37 37.48
CA VAL A 158 8.35 -1.34 36.01
C VAL A 158 9.34 -0.25 35.61
N GLN A 159 10.40 -0.64 34.92
CA GLN A 159 11.45 0.27 34.47
C GLN A 159 11.06 0.96 33.17
N SER A 160 10.77 0.17 32.14
CA SER A 160 10.33 0.66 30.84
C SER A 160 9.38 -0.33 30.17
N VAL A 161 8.44 0.21 29.39
CA VAL A 161 7.63 -0.58 28.47
C VAL A 161 8.10 -0.20 27.08
N GLN A 162 8.68 -1.17 26.36
CA GLN A 162 9.20 -0.94 25.01
C GLN A 162 8.35 -1.69 23.99
N ASP A 163 7.99 -0.98 22.92
CA ASP A 163 7.47 -1.58 21.70
C ASP A 163 8.58 -1.60 20.65
N GLN A 164 8.95 -2.80 20.22
CA GLN A 164 9.87 -2.96 19.10
C GLN A 164 9.25 -2.45 17.78
N ARG A 165 7.93 -2.21 17.72
CA ARG A 165 7.26 -1.54 16.58
C ARG A 165 7.64 -0.08 16.42
N SER A 166 7.93 0.64 17.51
CA SER A 166 8.21 2.08 17.45
C SER A 166 9.39 2.41 16.52
N ILE A 167 10.32 1.47 16.36
CA ILE A 167 11.45 1.56 15.43
C ILE A 167 10.97 1.45 13.96
N LEU A 168 9.99 0.59 13.69
CA LEU A 168 9.43 0.34 12.37
C LEU A 168 8.32 1.32 11.98
N ASP A 169 7.67 1.97 12.95
CA ASP A 169 6.58 2.90 12.70
C ASP A 169 7.03 4.07 11.82
N ASN A 170 8.23 4.62 12.04
CA ASN A 170 8.79 5.68 11.19
C ASN A 170 8.97 5.22 9.74
N LEU A 171 9.42 3.97 9.53
CA LEU A 171 9.57 3.38 8.19
C LEU A 171 8.20 3.23 7.52
N PHE A 172 7.21 2.72 8.25
CA PHE A 172 5.86 2.54 7.73
C PHE A 172 5.15 3.86 7.45
N GLU A 173 5.38 4.89 8.27
CA GLU A 173 4.89 6.24 8.02
C GLU A 173 5.53 6.84 6.77
N LEU A 174 6.85 6.66 6.58
CA LEU A 174 7.54 7.08 5.36
C LEU A 174 6.95 6.39 4.12
N MET A 175 6.80 5.06 4.15
CA MET A 175 6.21 4.30 3.05
C MET A 175 4.77 4.74 2.76
N ASN A 176 3.98 5.00 3.80
CA ASN A 176 2.62 5.51 3.64
C ASN A 176 2.61 6.93 3.07
N GLY A 177 3.55 7.79 3.48
CA GLY A 177 3.76 9.13 2.92
C GLY A 177 4.08 9.07 1.42
N MET A 178 4.97 8.16 1.01
CA MET A 178 5.26 7.92 -0.41
C MET A 178 4.02 7.48 -1.19
N ASN A 179 3.20 6.59 -0.61
CA ASN A 179 1.95 6.15 -1.22
C ASN A 179 0.94 7.30 -1.37
N VAL A 180 0.85 8.19 -0.37
CA VAL A 180 0.00 9.39 -0.44
C VAL A 180 0.44 10.31 -1.59
N VAL A 181 1.76 10.54 -1.74
CA VAL A 181 2.29 11.31 -2.88
C VAL A 181 1.96 10.63 -4.20
N ALA A 182 2.12 9.30 -4.31
CA ALA A 182 1.78 8.55 -5.51
C ALA A 182 0.28 8.68 -5.88
N ILE A 183 -0.61 8.70 -4.89
CA ILE A 183 -2.05 8.94 -5.08
C ILE A 183 -2.30 10.35 -5.65
N TYR A 184 -1.63 11.38 -5.14
CA TYR A 184 -1.76 12.74 -5.68
C TYR A 184 -1.29 12.83 -7.14
N VAL A 185 -0.14 12.23 -7.46
CA VAL A 185 0.37 12.17 -8.83
C VAL A 185 -0.60 11.40 -9.74
N MET A 186 -1.17 10.30 -9.27
CA MET A 186 -2.17 9.52 -9.98
C MET A 186 -3.44 10.34 -10.28
N ILE A 187 -3.96 11.10 -9.31
CA ILE A 187 -5.12 11.98 -9.51
C ILE A 187 -4.81 13.04 -10.56
N LEU A 188 -3.63 13.67 -10.48
CA LEU A 188 -3.19 14.66 -11.47
C LEU A 188 -3.13 14.05 -12.88
N MET A 189 -2.55 12.85 -13.01
CA MET A 189 -2.45 12.14 -14.28
C MET A 189 -3.82 11.75 -14.84
N LEU A 190 -4.77 11.32 -13.99
CA LEU A 190 -6.15 11.06 -14.40
C LEU A 190 -6.83 12.32 -14.95
N VAL A 191 -6.63 13.48 -14.31
CA VAL A 191 -7.18 14.76 -14.81
C VAL A 191 -6.60 15.09 -16.19
N ILE A 192 -5.28 14.93 -16.37
CA ILE A 192 -4.62 15.13 -17.67
C ILE A 192 -5.21 14.18 -18.72
N ALA A 193 -5.36 12.89 -18.40
CA ALA A 193 -5.94 11.90 -19.30
C ALA A 193 -7.36 12.29 -19.72
N VAL A 194 -8.23 12.71 -18.78
CA VAL A 194 -9.59 13.18 -19.10
C VAL A 194 -9.56 14.37 -20.06
N ILE A 195 -8.69 15.36 -19.81
CA ILE A 195 -8.56 16.55 -20.68
C ILE A 195 -8.13 16.13 -22.09
N LEU A 196 -7.16 15.22 -22.21
CA LEU A 196 -6.69 14.70 -23.50
C LEU A 196 -7.79 13.92 -24.23
N ILE A 197 -8.58 13.12 -23.51
CA ILE A 197 -9.72 12.38 -24.08
C ILE A 197 -10.76 13.37 -24.61
N VAL A 198 -11.16 14.36 -23.81
CA VAL A 198 -12.13 15.40 -24.21
C VAL A 198 -11.66 16.13 -25.47
N ASN A 199 -10.38 16.50 -25.53
CA ASN A 199 -9.82 17.21 -26.68
C ASN A 199 -9.78 16.31 -27.92
N THR A 200 -9.30 15.07 -27.77
CA THR A 200 -9.22 14.09 -28.87
C THR A 200 -10.59 13.79 -29.45
N VAL A 201 -11.60 13.58 -28.59
CA VAL A 201 -12.98 13.34 -29.02
C VAL A 201 -13.55 14.56 -29.74
N ARG A 202 -13.26 15.78 -29.27
CA ARG A 202 -13.70 17.01 -29.94
C ARG A 202 -13.10 17.16 -31.33
N VAL A 203 -11.80 16.92 -31.47
CA VAL A 203 -11.10 16.99 -32.76
C VAL A 203 -11.62 15.91 -33.71
N SER A 204 -11.82 14.69 -33.22
CA SER A 204 -12.42 13.59 -33.99
C SER A 204 -13.82 13.95 -34.49
N ALA A 205 -14.68 14.46 -33.61
CA ALA A 205 -16.04 14.91 -33.95
C ALA A 205 -16.04 16.04 -34.99
N PHE A 206 -15.14 17.01 -34.86
CA PHE A 206 -15.02 18.12 -35.81
C PHE A 206 -14.57 17.63 -37.21
N SER A 207 -13.63 16.69 -37.27
CA SER A 207 -13.14 16.08 -38.52
C SER A 207 -14.25 15.31 -39.27
N ARG A 208 -15.25 14.79 -38.54
CA ARG A 208 -16.41 14.06 -39.07
C ARG A 208 -17.73 14.85 -39.03
N ARG A 209 -17.66 16.19 -38.94
CA ARG A 209 -18.86 17.05 -38.84
C ARG A 209 -19.84 16.92 -40.02
N ARG A 210 -19.32 16.62 -41.23
CA ARG A 210 -20.16 16.43 -42.43
C ARG A 210 -20.95 15.13 -42.35
N GLU A 211 -20.29 14.03 -42.00
CA GLU A 211 -20.92 12.71 -41.84
C GLU A 211 -21.97 12.74 -40.72
N THR A 212 -21.61 13.31 -39.56
CA THR A 212 -22.55 13.46 -38.44
C THR A 212 -23.72 14.40 -38.78
N GLY A 213 -23.51 15.41 -39.63
CA GLY A 213 -24.58 16.26 -40.17
C GLY A 213 -25.56 15.49 -41.06
N ILE A 214 -25.05 14.64 -41.97
CA ILE A 214 -25.90 13.79 -42.83
C ILE A 214 -26.69 12.79 -41.97
N MET A 215 -26.05 12.15 -40.99
CA MET A 215 -26.73 11.23 -40.06
C MET A 215 -27.89 11.91 -39.30
N ARG A 216 -27.74 13.19 -38.94
CA ARG A 216 -28.82 13.96 -38.31
C ARG A 216 -29.97 14.22 -39.27
N LEU A 217 -29.70 14.56 -40.53
CA LEU A 217 -30.74 14.84 -41.52
C LEU A 217 -31.60 13.61 -41.84
N VAL A 218 -31.04 12.40 -41.69
CA VAL A 218 -31.79 11.14 -41.85
C VAL A 218 -32.44 10.64 -40.56
N GLY A 219 -32.44 11.44 -39.48
CA GLY A 219 -33.13 11.12 -38.23
C GLY A 219 -32.39 10.20 -37.25
N ALA A 220 -31.06 10.04 -37.38
CA ALA A 220 -30.29 9.22 -36.44
C ALA A 220 -30.34 9.81 -35.02
N SER A 221 -30.51 8.94 -34.02
CA SER A 221 -30.54 9.35 -32.61
C SER A 221 -29.18 9.92 -32.14
N GLY A 222 -29.20 10.82 -31.16
CA GLY A 222 -27.98 11.43 -30.62
C GLY A 222 -26.98 10.39 -30.10
N PHE A 223 -27.46 9.30 -29.47
CA PHE A 223 -26.60 8.21 -29.02
C PHE A 223 -25.97 7.45 -30.20
N TYR A 224 -26.71 7.23 -31.29
CA TYR A 224 -26.18 6.58 -32.49
C TYR A 224 -25.02 7.38 -33.10
N ILE A 225 -25.11 8.71 -33.10
CA ILE A 225 -24.05 9.61 -33.57
C ILE A 225 -22.83 9.61 -32.62
N GLN A 226 -23.05 9.45 -31.31
CA GLN A 226 -22.00 9.50 -30.28
C GLN A 226 -21.28 8.16 -30.08
N ALA A 227 -21.97 7.04 -30.30
CA ALA A 227 -21.46 5.68 -30.10
C ALA A 227 -20.07 5.42 -30.72
N PRO A 228 -19.77 5.78 -31.99
CA PRO A 228 -18.46 5.51 -32.58
C PRO A 228 -17.33 6.24 -31.83
N PHE A 229 -17.54 7.48 -31.39
CA PHE A 229 -16.55 8.25 -30.64
C PHE A 229 -16.33 7.71 -29.22
N ILE A 230 -17.39 7.24 -28.56
CA ILE A 230 -17.29 6.59 -27.24
C ILE A 230 -16.52 5.28 -27.36
N MET A 231 -16.78 4.50 -28.41
CA MET A 231 -16.07 3.25 -28.68
C MET A 231 -14.59 3.48 -29.02
N GLU A 232 -14.26 4.52 -29.79
CA GLU A 232 -12.87 4.92 -30.05
C GLU A 232 -12.12 5.21 -28.74
N ALA A 233 -12.73 5.99 -27.84
CA ALA A 233 -12.14 6.29 -26.53
C ALA A 233 -12.03 5.04 -25.63
N ALA A 234 -13.05 4.17 -25.63
CA ALA A 234 -13.05 2.93 -24.86
C ALA A 234 -11.94 1.97 -25.34
N VAL A 235 -11.74 1.84 -26.65
CA VAL A 235 -10.69 0.98 -27.23
C VAL A 235 -9.31 1.56 -26.96
N ALA A 236 -9.11 2.86 -27.11
CA ALA A 236 -7.85 3.52 -26.73
C ALA A 236 -7.55 3.32 -25.23
N GLY A 237 -8.59 3.43 -24.39
CA GLY A 237 -8.53 3.17 -22.96
C GLY A 237 -8.15 1.73 -22.62
N LEU A 238 -8.74 0.76 -23.31
CA LEU A 238 -8.45 -0.66 -23.14
C LEU A 238 -7.00 -0.99 -23.52
N ILE A 239 -6.50 -0.44 -24.63
CA ILE A 239 -5.09 -0.59 -25.03
C ILE A 239 -4.17 0.02 -23.96
N GLY A 240 -4.51 1.21 -23.45
CA GLY A 240 -3.79 1.83 -22.35
C GLY A 240 -3.80 0.98 -21.08
N GLY A 241 -4.95 0.38 -20.74
CA GLY A 241 -5.10 -0.55 -19.63
C GLY A 241 -4.25 -1.82 -19.78
N LEU A 242 -4.20 -2.41 -20.98
CA LEU A 242 -3.33 -3.56 -21.26
C LEU A 242 -1.85 -3.21 -21.11
N LEU A 243 -1.44 -2.03 -21.58
CA LEU A 243 -0.07 -1.52 -21.38
C LEU A 243 0.22 -1.27 -19.89
N ALA A 244 -0.74 -0.75 -19.14
CA ALA A 244 -0.62 -0.59 -17.69
C ALA A 244 -0.45 -1.94 -16.98
N CYS A 245 -1.25 -2.95 -17.34
CA CYS A 245 -1.09 -4.31 -16.82
C CYS A 245 0.30 -4.89 -17.14
N ALA A 246 0.80 -4.69 -18.36
CA ALA A 246 2.14 -5.11 -18.74
C ALA A 246 3.23 -4.38 -17.92
N MET A 247 3.06 -3.07 -17.67
CA MET A 247 3.96 -2.29 -16.82
C MET A 247 3.94 -2.77 -15.36
N LEU A 248 2.77 -3.15 -14.82
CA LEU A 248 2.66 -3.68 -13.46
C LEU A 248 3.33 -5.06 -13.32
N LEU A 249 3.07 -5.96 -14.27
CA LEU A 249 3.68 -7.29 -14.31
C LEU A 249 5.20 -7.20 -14.50
N GLY A 250 5.65 -6.39 -15.47
CA GLY A 250 7.06 -6.15 -15.73
C GLY A 250 7.75 -5.44 -14.57
N GLY A 251 7.09 -4.48 -13.94
CA GLY A 251 7.58 -3.79 -12.75
C GLY A 251 7.78 -4.75 -11.57
N ARG A 252 6.81 -5.62 -11.29
CA ARG A 252 6.94 -6.66 -10.26
C ARG A 252 8.10 -7.60 -10.57
N TYR A 253 8.15 -8.17 -11.77
CA TYR A 253 9.20 -9.10 -12.18
C TYR A 253 10.59 -8.46 -12.09
N PHE A 254 10.73 -7.24 -12.60
CA PHE A 254 12.02 -6.54 -12.64
C PHE A 254 12.49 -6.11 -11.24
N LEU A 255 11.59 -5.63 -10.38
CA LEU A 255 11.97 -5.16 -9.04
C LEU A 255 12.18 -6.31 -8.05
N ILE A 256 11.32 -7.34 -8.08
CA ILE A 256 11.25 -8.37 -7.04
C ILE A 256 12.03 -9.63 -7.43
N ASP A 257 11.70 -10.23 -8.58
CA ASP A 257 12.13 -11.59 -8.92
C ASP A 257 13.45 -11.63 -9.72
N GLY A 258 13.65 -10.69 -10.66
CA GLY A 258 14.70 -10.79 -11.67
C GLY A 258 15.74 -9.67 -11.64
N GLY A 259 15.34 -8.44 -11.97
CA GLY A 259 16.27 -7.36 -12.29
C GLY A 259 17.06 -6.83 -11.09
N LEU A 260 16.35 -6.47 -10.03
CA LEU A 260 16.95 -5.98 -8.78
C LEU A 260 17.10 -7.09 -7.73
N ALA A 261 16.43 -8.23 -7.94
CA ALA A 261 16.38 -9.41 -7.07
C ALA A 261 16.22 -9.02 -5.59
N LEU A 262 15.33 -8.07 -5.31
CA LEU A 262 15.12 -7.58 -3.94
C LEU A 262 14.69 -8.70 -3.00
N GLN A 263 14.02 -9.73 -3.52
CA GLN A 263 13.66 -10.91 -2.74
C GLN A 263 14.88 -11.65 -2.20
N GLU A 264 15.95 -11.81 -2.98
CA GLU A 264 17.18 -12.50 -2.54
C GLU A 264 18.01 -11.64 -1.59
N LYS A 265 18.01 -10.32 -1.79
CA LYS A 265 18.78 -9.38 -0.96
C LYS A 265 18.11 -9.05 0.36
N LEU A 266 16.78 -9.15 0.42
CA LEU A 266 15.97 -8.80 1.58
C LEU A 266 15.14 -10.01 2.05
N ASN A 267 15.82 -11.10 2.41
CA ASN A 267 15.22 -12.32 2.98
C ASN A 267 14.38 -12.08 4.25
N LEU A 268 14.49 -10.91 4.88
CA LEU A 268 13.68 -10.49 6.03
C LEU A 268 12.33 -9.86 5.65
N ILE A 269 12.07 -9.61 4.36
CA ILE A 269 10.83 -8.97 3.89
C ILE A 269 10.03 -9.97 3.05
N ASN A 270 8.81 -10.25 3.51
CA ASN A 270 7.85 -11.02 2.71
C ASN A 270 7.21 -10.09 1.67
N PHE A 271 7.62 -10.20 0.42
CA PHE A 271 7.06 -9.43 -0.69
C PHE A 271 5.70 -10.01 -1.12
N ILE A 272 4.82 -9.16 -1.66
CA ILE A 272 3.53 -9.62 -2.16
C ILE A 272 3.71 -10.64 -3.29
N GLY A 273 2.91 -11.71 -3.23
CA GLY A 273 2.87 -12.74 -4.23
C GLY A 273 2.29 -12.27 -5.58
N TRP A 274 2.36 -13.15 -6.56
CA TRP A 274 1.75 -12.92 -7.87
C TRP A 274 0.22 -12.86 -7.81
N ASP A 275 -0.38 -13.48 -6.80
CA ASP A 275 -1.81 -13.48 -6.52
C ASP A 275 -2.36 -12.07 -6.30
N ALA A 276 -1.67 -11.24 -5.51
CA ALA A 276 -2.07 -9.86 -5.26
C ALA A 276 -2.08 -9.03 -6.55
N VAL A 277 -1.06 -9.19 -7.40
CA VAL A 277 -0.99 -8.50 -8.70
C VAL A 277 -2.11 -8.94 -9.61
N LEU A 278 -2.28 -10.25 -9.80
CA LEU A 278 -3.32 -10.83 -10.66
C LEU A 278 -4.73 -10.42 -10.22
N THR A 279 -4.97 -10.30 -8.92
CA THR A 279 -6.27 -9.87 -8.38
C THR A 279 -6.61 -8.42 -8.75
N LYS A 280 -5.62 -7.53 -8.90
CA LYS A 280 -5.88 -6.11 -9.27
C LYS A 280 -5.98 -5.87 -10.77
N LEU A 281 -5.43 -6.74 -11.62
CA LEU A 281 -5.45 -6.51 -13.09
C LEU A 281 -6.86 -6.35 -13.67
N PRO A 282 -7.87 -7.17 -13.32
CA PRO A 282 -9.23 -6.99 -13.83
C PRO A 282 -9.81 -5.62 -13.49
N LEU A 283 -9.51 -5.10 -12.28
CA LEU A 283 -9.95 -3.78 -11.85
C LEU A 283 -9.29 -2.68 -12.70
N VAL A 284 -7.99 -2.78 -12.96
CA VAL A 284 -7.25 -1.82 -13.80
C VAL A 284 -7.81 -1.81 -15.23
N LEU A 285 -8.10 -2.98 -15.80
CA LEU A 285 -8.70 -3.10 -17.13
C LEU A 285 -10.13 -2.56 -17.18
N ALA A 286 -10.95 -2.85 -16.16
CA ALA A 286 -12.31 -2.33 -16.07
C ALA A 286 -12.32 -0.80 -16.02
N ILE A 287 -11.44 -0.20 -15.20
CA ILE A 287 -11.31 1.27 -15.12
C ILE A 287 -10.77 1.82 -16.44
N GLY A 288 -9.78 1.18 -17.06
CA GLY A 288 -9.21 1.60 -18.33
C GLY A 288 -10.21 1.59 -19.50
N LEU A 289 -11.21 0.71 -19.47
CA LEU A 289 -12.30 0.70 -20.43
C LEU A 289 -13.38 1.75 -20.11
N LEU A 290 -13.84 1.77 -18.86
CA LEU A 290 -15.02 2.54 -18.45
C LEU A 290 -14.73 4.04 -18.31
N MET A 291 -13.59 4.40 -17.72
CA MET A 291 -13.26 5.81 -17.46
C MET A 291 -13.17 6.63 -18.76
N PRO A 292 -12.49 6.18 -19.83
CA PRO A 292 -12.44 6.91 -21.10
C PRO A 292 -13.78 6.95 -21.82
N ALA A 293 -14.57 5.87 -21.76
CA ALA A 293 -15.91 5.82 -22.33
C ALA A 293 -16.84 6.87 -21.68
N VAL A 294 -16.81 6.95 -20.34
CA VAL A 294 -17.58 7.92 -19.57
C VAL A 294 -17.10 9.35 -19.87
N ALA A 295 -15.79 9.59 -19.87
CA ALA A 295 -15.21 10.89 -20.19
C ALA A 295 -15.62 11.37 -21.60
N ALA A 296 -15.57 10.48 -22.60
CA ALA A 296 -15.99 10.76 -23.97
C ALA A 296 -17.50 11.08 -24.06
N LEU A 297 -18.34 10.32 -23.35
CA LEU A 297 -19.78 10.56 -23.29
C LEU A 297 -20.10 11.93 -22.69
N PHE A 298 -19.44 12.32 -21.59
CA PHE A 298 -19.61 13.65 -20.99
C PHE A 298 -19.13 14.77 -21.93
N ALA A 299 -18.00 14.57 -22.61
CA ALA A 299 -17.49 15.51 -23.61
C ALA A 299 -18.51 15.74 -24.73
N LEU A 300 -19.02 14.65 -25.32
CA LEU A 300 -19.95 14.73 -26.45
C LEU A 300 -21.29 15.34 -26.04
N ARG A 301 -21.85 14.98 -24.89
CA ARG A 301 -23.10 15.60 -24.38
C ARG A 301 -22.96 17.11 -24.16
N LYS A 302 -21.80 17.57 -23.70
CA LYS A 302 -21.57 19.00 -23.42
C LYS A 302 -21.31 19.81 -24.70
N TYR A 303 -20.56 19.27 -25.66
CA TYR A 303 -20.10 20.01 -26.85
C TYR A 303 -20.94 19.77 -28.10
N LEU A 304 -21.54 18.59 -28.27
CA LEU A 304 -22.54 18.32 -29.29
C LEU A 304 -23.93 18.58 -28.72
N LYS A 305 -24.15 19.68 -27.99
CA LYS A 305 -25.52 20.11 -27.63
C LYS A 305 -26.36 20.16 -28.92
N VAL A 306 -27.12 19.09 -29.09
CA VAL A 306 -28.36 18.94 -29.84
C VAL A 306 -29.45 19.39 -28.88
#